data_AF-A0A973PAG5-F1
#
_entry.id   AF-A0A973PAG5-F1
#
_cell.length_a   1.000
_cell.length_b   1.000
_cell.length_c   1.000
_cell.angle_alpha   90.00
_cell.angle_beta   90.00
_cell.angle_gamma   90.00
#
_symmetry.space_group_name_H-M   'P 1'
#
loop_
_entity.id
_entity.type
_entity.pdbx_description
1 polymer ?
#
loop_
_entity_poly.entity_id
_entity_poly.type
_entity_poly.pdbx_seq_one_letter_code
_entity_poly.pdbx_strand_id
1 'polypeptide(L)'
;MTAQASLATPQPIREHWLPVRPRLVLASGFMLFLELALIRWTGSNIVHLSYFTNFVLLGSFLGIGLGFLRVGRSRRQPYYSPVVLFALVVIVLTFPVTVDRNTEGVLYWTSLSTSGPPAWAILPVIFAAAALTLMGPAELVGRCFPELPRLEAYRYDLIGSLSGIAAFTALSFLSAPPVFWGAVAAICYGLLLIPRPLLHYVFLVVVPSLAIVTLLLSETLTAGALWSPYYKVTYKQFRQLGVPVTDISVNGIPHQQAVPAAARLQWEQQYGLPYERSAAPLDDVLIVGAGSGTDVAIALSKGAKHVDAVEIDPKLRELGGSLHPDKPYSDPRVSTTITDGRAYLERTPKKYDLILFALPDSLTLVSGASSLRLESYLFTEEAMQAARAHLKPGGAFSMYNYYREPWLVDRLASTVQAAFGHKPCVDVVSEAGQQAVITAGDTPAAQRCAGEWAGAAAGTPAPAGDDRPFQYLKDNDIPSIYLITLGLILAVSLLAVRV
;
A
#
# COMPACT_ATOMS: atom_id res chain seq x y z
N MET A 1 60.62 37.22 25.82
CA MET A 1 60.18 35.86 26.24
C MET A 1 58.89 35.55 25.50
N THR A 2 59.02 34.83 24.39
CA THR A 2 57.93 34.39 23.51
C THR A 2 57.37 33.08 24.06
N ALA A 3 56.12 33.11 24.53
CA ALA A 3 55.41 31.90 24.94
C ALA A 3 54.99 31.12 23.70
N GLN A 4 55.70 30.02 23.42
CA GLN A 4 55.31 29.03 22.43
C GLN A 4 54.00 28.37 22.88
N ALA A 5 52.93 28.63 22.14
CA ALA A 5 51.73 27.82 22.20
C ALA A 5 52.08 26.41 21.72
N SER A 6 52.01 25.44 22.63
CA SER A 6 52.07 24.02 22.32
C SER A 6 50.96 23.68 21.31
N LEU A 7 51.35 23.48 20.05
CA LEU A 7 50.51 22.86 19.05
C LEU A 7 50.28 21.42 19.50
N ALA A 8 49.08 21.15 20.02
CA ALA A 8 48.62 19.78 20.22
C ALA A 8 48.71 19.06 18.87
N THR A 9 49.52 18.00 18.82
CA THR A 9 49.65 17.12 17.67
C THR A 9 48.25 16.61 17.27
N PRO A 10 47.81 16.75 16.01
CA PRO A 10 46.57 16.14 15.59
C PRO A 10 46.77 14.61 15.65
N GLN A 11 46.14 13.96 16.62
CA GLN A 11 45.96 12.51 16.57
C GLN A 11 45.26 12.18 15.24
N PRO A 12 45.72 11.17 14.49
CA PRO A 12 45.24 10.91 13.15
C PRO A 12 43.73 10.67 13.17
N ILE A 13 43.01 11.36 12.27
CA ILE A 13 41.61 11.08 11.97
C ILE A 13 41.56 9.59 11.59
N ARG A 14 40.98 8.76 12.47
CA ARG A 14 41.05 7.30 12.34
C ARG A 14 40.30 6.88 11.08
N GLU A 15 41.05 6.50 10.05
CA GLU A 15 40.55 6.15 8.73
C GLU A 15 39.63 4.92 8.81
N HIS A 16 38.43 5.07 8.26
CA HIS A 16 37.52 3.97 8.00
C HIS A 16 38.13 3.07 6.91
N TRP A 17 37.89 1.76 6.94
CA TRP A 17 38.48 0.84 5.94
C TRP A 17 37.94 1.06 4.52
N LEU A 18 36.70 1.54 4.40
CA LEU A 18 36.16 2.04 3.14
C LEU A 18 36.64 3.47 2.88
N PRO A 19 37.17 3.76 1.68
CA PRO A 19 37.39 5.13 1.22
C PRO A 19 36.10 5.95 1.24
N VAL A 20 36.22 7.28 1.33
CA VAL A 20 35.05 8.15 1.52
C VAL A 20 34.00 8.04 0.41
N ARG A 21 34.41 7.92 -0.86
CA ARG A 21 33.49 7.83 -2.02
C ARG A 21 32.55 6.62 -1.94
N PRO A 22 33.05 5.36 -1.89
CA PRO A 22 32.17 4.20 -1.75
C PRO A 22 31.41 4.19 -0.42
N ARG A 23 32.00 4.73 0.66
CA ARG A 23 31.31 4.86 1.95
C ARG A 23 30.10 5.79 1.85
N LEU A 24 30.21 6.93 1.18
CA LEU A 24 29.12 7.87 0.95
C LEU A 24 28.01 7.24 0.09
N VAL A 25 28.37 6.59 -1.02
CA VAL A 25 27.40 5.89 -1.89
C VAL A 25 26.64 4.83 -1.10
N LEU A 26 27.35 3.99 -0.33
CA LEU A 26 26.74 2.94 0.48
C LEU A 26 25.86 3.49 1.61
N ALA A 27 26.33 4.52 2.34
CA ALA A 27 25.55 5.14 3.42
C ALA A 27 24.29 5.82 2.90
N SER A 28 24.37 6.55 1.78
CA SER A 28 23.23 7.22 1.16
C SER A 28 22.23 6.22 0.59
N GLY A 29 22.71 5.19 -0.11
CA GLY A 29 21.85 4.12 -0.60
C GLY A 29 21.19 3.35 0.53
N PHE A 30 21.92 3.07 1.61
CA PHE A 30 21.37 2.41 2.78
C PHE A 30 20.30 3.26 3.49
N MET A 31 20.50 4.57 3.62
CA MET A 31 19.54 5.49 4.21
C MET A 31 18.17 5.42 3.50
N LEU A 32 18.15 5.57 2.18
CA LEU A 32 16.91 5.52 1.39
C LEU A 32 16.33 4.11 1.31
N PHE A 33 17.17 3.08 1.21
CA PHE A 33 16.71 1.69 1.25
C PHE A 33 16.00 1.38 2.56
N LEU A 34 16.58 1.80 3.69
CA LEU A 34 16.02 1.54 5.02
C LEU A 34 14.72 2.32 5.25
N GLU A 35 14.64 3.56 4.78
CA GLU A 35 13.40 4.35 4.80
C GLU A 35 12.25 3.62 4.09
N LEU A 36 12.48 3.18 2.85
CA LEU A 36 11.46 2.46 2.07
C LEU A 36 11.09 1.12 2.70
N ALA A 37 12.07 0.38 3.22
CA ALA A 37 11.85 -0.87 3.93
C ALA A 37 10.99 -0.67 5.19
N LEU A 38 11.26 0.38 5.97
CA LEU A 38 10.48 0.71 7.16
C LEU A 38 9.04 1.09 6.83
N ILE A 39 8.83 1.97 5.84
CA ILE A 39 7.49 2.37 5.40
C ILE A 39 6.67 1.13 5.02
N ARG A 40 7.25 0.26 4.17
CA ARG A 40 6.56 -0.94 3.67
C ARG A 40 6.30 -1.98 4.77
N TRP A 41 7.32 -2.30 5.57
CA TRP A 41 7.23 -3.37 6.55
C TRP A 41 6.33 -3.01 7.73
N THR A 42 6.46 -1.80 8.28
CA THR A 42 5.58 -1.34 9.37
C THR A 42 4.14 -1.19 8.90
N GLY A 43 3.92 -0.68 7.69
CA GLY A 43 2.60 -0.57 7.07
C GLY A 43 1.88 -1.91 6.88
N SER A 44 2.63 -3.01 6.73
CA SER A 44 2.07 -4.36 6.60
C SER A 44 1.65 -5.03 7.92
N ASN A 45 2.10 -4.51 9.06
CA ASN A 45 1.90 -5.10 10.39
C ASN A 45 1.08 -4.21 11.33
N ILE A 46 0.99 -2.91 11.05
CA ILE A 46 0.26 -1.92 11.85
C ILE A 46 -0.80 -1.25 10.98
N VAL A 47 -2.04 -1.72 11.07
CA VAL A 47 -3.16 -1.21 10.25
C VAL A 47 -3.37 0.30 10.39
N HIS A 48 -3.07 0.92 11.53
CA HIS A 48 -3.17 2.38 11.68
C HIS A 48 -2.33 3.14 10.65
N LEU A 49 -1.19 2.59 10.22
CA LEU A 49 -0.33 3.21 9.20
C LEU A 49 -0.93 3.17 7.79
N SER A 50 -1.95 2.33 7.54
CA SER A 50 -2.71 2.38 6.28
C SER A 50 -3.54 3.66 6.14
N TYR A 51 -3.89 4.31 7.26
CA TYR A 51 -4.59 5.60 7.30
C TYR A 51 -3.64 6.79 7.36
N PHE A 52 -2.50 6.61 8.04
CA PHE A 52 -1.45 7.61 8.17
C PHE A 52 -0.22 7.21 7.35
N THR A 53 -0.40 7.03 6.05
CA THR A 53 0.62 6.45 5.14
C THR A 53 1.96 7.19 5.16
N ASN A 54 1.93 8.53 5.31
CA ASN A 54 3.12 9.38 5.33
C ASN A 54 3.75 9.55 6.71
N PHE A 55 3.24 8.88 7.74
CA PHE A 55 3.68 9.13 9.11
C PHE A 55 5.09 8.62 9.39
N VAL A 56 5.44 7.44 8.87
CA VAL A 56 6.82 6.91 8.93
C VAL A 56 7.76 7.77 8.09
N LEU A 57 7.31 8.23 6.91
CA LEU A 57 8.08 9.14 6.05
C LEU A 57 8.43 10.46 6.76
N LEU A 58 7.47 11.08 7.45
CA LEU A 58 7.72 12.29 8.24
C LEU A 58 8.71 12.04 9.38
N GLY A 59 8.62 10.89 10.05
CA GLY A 59 9.58 10.45 11.06
C GLY A 59 10.98 10.28 10.46
N SER A 60 11.08 9.64 9.29
CA SER A 60 12.33 9.48 8.55
C SER A 60 12.96 10.81 8.20
N PHE A 61 12.22 11.79 7.66
CA PHE A 61 12.75 13.12 7.36
C PHE A 61 13.27 13.86 8.59
N LEU A 62 12.54 13.80 9.72
CA LEU A 62 13.02 14.35 10.98
C LEU A 62 14.32 13.66 11.40
N GLY A 63 14.37 12.33 11.36
CA GLY A 63 15.54 11.53 11.68
C GLY A 63 16.75 11.91 10.82
N ILE A 64 16.56 11.98 9.51
CA ILE A 64 17.60 12.36 8.55
C ILE A 64 18.14 13.76 8.88
N GLY A 65 17.25 14.74 9.08
CA GLY A 65 17.64 16.11 9.45
C GLY A 65 18.44 16.17 10.75
N LEU A 66 17.99 15.48 11.80
CA LEU A 66 18.72 15.39 13.07
C LEU A 66 20.08 14.70 12.92
N GLY A 67 20.18 13.69 12.05
CA GLY A 67 21.42 12.97 11.75
C GLY A 67 22.48 13.89 11.15
N PHE A 68 22.11 14.72 10.18
CA PHE A 68 23.00 15.75 9.62
C PHE A 68 23.39 16.82 10.65
N LEU A 69 22.45 17.28 11.50
CA LEU A 69 22.73 18.27 12.54
C LEU A 69 23.64 17.76 13.67
N ARG A 70 23.69 16.44 13.85
CA ARG A 70 24.54 15.78 14.84
C ARG A 70 26.01 15.70 14.40
N VAL A 71 26.28 15.83 13.10
CA VAL A 71 27.63 15.89 12.54
C VAL A 71 28.39 17.05 13.19
N GLY A 72 29.52 16.74 13.83
CA GLY A 72 30.35 17.72 14.54
C GLY A 72 30.01 17.91 16.02
N ARG A 73 28.81 17.52 16.49
CA ARG A 73 28.43 17.56 17.92
C ARG A 73 28.92 16.33 18.71
N SER A 74 29.10 15.19 18.04
CA SER A 74 29.61 13.97 18.67
C SER A 74 30.55 13.21 17.75
N ARG A 75 31.62 12.63 18.33
CA ARG A 75 32.53 11.71 17.63
C ARG A 75 32.12 10.24 17.78
N ARG A 76 31.04 9.94 18.52
CA ARG A 76 30.59 8.55 18.79
C ARG A 76 29.88 7.97 17.57
N GLN A 77 30.19 6.73 17.20
CA GLN A 77 29.45 6.03 16.12
C GLN A 77 27.97 5.86 16.49
N PRO A 78 27.05 5.87 15.50
CA PRO A 78 25.62 5.74 15.75
C PRO A 78 25.19 4.28 16.01
N TYR A 79 25.85 3.59 16.96
CA TYR A 79 25.50 2.22 17.35
C TYR A 79 24.08 2.10 17.94
N TYR A 80 23.45 3.21 18.34
CA TYR A 80 22.05 3.22 18.78
C TYR A 80 21.09 2.84 17.65
N SER A 81 21.44 3.13 16.40
CA SER A 81 20.57 2.93 15.23
C SER A 81 20.11 1.47 15.03
N PRO A 82 21.01 0.47 14.97
CA PRO A 82 20.61 -0.94 14.88
C PRO A 82 19.87 -1.43 16.14
N VAL A 83 20.17 -0.89 17.33
CA VAL A 83 19.47 -1.25 18.57
C VAL A 83 18.03 -0.74 18.57
N VAL A 84 17.81 0.50 18.14
CA VAL A 84 16.46 1.07 18.01
C VAL A 84 15.68 0.36 16.91
N LEU A 85 16.31 0.02 15.79
CA LEU A 85 15.67 -0.78 14.74
C LEU A 85 15.26 -2.16 15.29
N PHE A 86 16.11 -2.82 16.07
CA PHE A 86 15.77 -4.08 16.71
C PHE A 86 14.58 -3.94 17.66
N ALA A 87 14.58 -2.91 18.51
CA ALA A 87 13.46 -2.64 19.41
C ALA A 87 12.15 -2.38 18.63
N LEU A 88 12.21 -1.62 17.53
CA LEU A 88 11.07 -1.40 16.65
C LEU A 88 10.55 -2.72 16.06
N VAL A 89 11.46 -3.58 15.58
CA VAL A 89 11.08 -4.89 15.02
C VAL A 89 10.38 -5.76 16.06
N VAL A 90 10.91 -5.81 17.28
CA VAL A 90 10.29 -6.54 18.40
C VAL A 90 8.91 -5.97 18.73
N ILE A 91 8.76 -4.65 18.85
CA ILE A 91 7.49 -4.00 19.19
C ILE A 91 6.43 -4.34 18.13
N VAL A 92 6.75 -4.18 16.85
CA VAL A 92 5.79 -4.40 15.76
C VAL A 92 5.38 -5.86 15.64
N LEU A 93 6.30 -6.81 15.84
CA LEU A 93 5.98 -8.24 15.80
C LEU A 93 5.25 -8.75 17.04
N THR A 94 5.47 -8.13 18.20
CA THR A 94 4.81 -8.53 19.46
C THR A 94 3.41 -7.93 19.58
N PHE A 95 3.21 -6.73 19.04
CA PHE A 95 1.95 -5.99 19.10
C PHE A 95 1.42 -5.67 17.70
N PRO A 96 1.10 -6.68 16.87
CA PRO A 96 0.49 -6.44 15.58
C PRO A 96 -0.87 -5.75 15.77
N VAL A 97 -1.17 -4.78 14.91
CA VAL A 97 -2.48 -4.11 14.91
C VAL A 97 -3.22 -4.54 13.66
N THR A 98 -4.23 -5.38 13.83
CA THR A 98 -5.07 -5.91 12.73
C THR A 98 -6.54 -5.58 12.95
N VAL A 99 -7.32 -5.57 11.86
CA VAL A 99 -8.77 -5.37 11.94
C VAL A 99 -9.44 -6.66 12.41
N ASP A 100 -10.22 -6.60 13.49
CA ASP A 100 -11.10 -7.69 13.91
C ASP A 100 -12.44 -7.61 13.14
N ARG A 101 -12.85 -8.72 12.54
CA ARG A 101 -14.08 -8.85 11.75
C ARG A 101 -15.31 -9.21 12.59
N ASN A 102 -15.15 -9.48 13.88
CA ASN A 102 -16.24 -9.98 14.74
C ASN A 102 -17.25 -8.91 15.22
N THR A 103 -17.10 -7.65 14.83
CA THR A 103 -18.04 -6.58 15.20
C THR A 103 -18.87 -6.21 13.97
N GLU A 104 -20.18 -6.43 14.01
CA GLU A 104 -21.18 -6.08 12.97
C GLU A 104 -21.38 -4.55 12.81
N GLY A 105 -20.29 -3.78 12.86
CA GLY A 105 -20.29 -2.33 12.73
C GLY A 105 -19.84 -1.88 11.35
N VAL A 106 -20.53 -0.87 10.81
CA VAL A 106 -20.16 -0.16 9.58
C VAL A 106 -18.67 0.21 9.62
N LEU A 107 -17.94 -0.16 8.57
CA LEU A 107 -16.52 0.12 8.35
C LEU A 107 -16.30 1.63 8.18
N TYR A 108 -16.40 2.40 9.27
CA TYR A 108 -16.09 3.82 9.32
C TYR A 108 -14.71 4.07 9.93
N TRP A 109 -14.15 5.22 9.57
CA TRP A 109 -12.87 5.79 10.01
C TRP A 109 -12.60 5.81 11.53
N THR A 110 -13.58 5.44 12.35
CA THR A 110 -13.54 5.55 13.82
C THR A 110 -14.03 4.31 14.58
N SER A 111 -14.51 3.24 13.90
CA SER A 111 -15.16 2.09 14.57
C SER A 111 -14.63 0.73 14.11
N LEU A 112 -13.38 0.67 13.66
CA LEU A 112 -12.69 -0.61 13.53
C LEU A 112 -12.30 -1.08 14.91
N SER A 113 -12.89 -2.18 15.38
CA SER A 113 -12.32 -2.95 16.48
C SER A 113 -10.97 -3.48 16.01
N THR A 114 -9.91 -2.73 16.24
CA THR A 114 -8.55 -3.19 16.00
C THR A 114 -8.08 -4.00 17.19
N SER A 115 -7.44 -5.14 16.95
CA SER A 115 -6.66 -5.80 17.98
C SER A 115 -5.34 -5.04 18.18
N GLY A 116 -4.81 -5.02 19.41
CA GLY A 116 -3.52 -4.37 19.71
C GLY A 116 -3.64 -2.98 20.35
N PRO A 117 -2.49 -2.28 20.52
CA PRO A 117 -2.43 -0.99 21.19
C PRO A 117 -3.14 0.12 20.39
N PRO A 118 -3.74 1.11 21.07
CA PRO A 118 -4.46 2.18 20.39
C PRO A 118 -3.50 3.11 19.61
N ALA A 119 -4.01 3.71 18.53
CA ALA A 119 -3.25 4.59 17.64
C ALA A 119 -2.45 5.69 18.37
N TRP A 120 -3.04 6.34 19.38
CA TRP A 120 -2.37 7.41 20.14
C TRP A 120 -1.15 6.93 20.94
N ALA A 121 -1.04 5.62 21.23
CA ALA A 121 0.11 5.05 21.92
C ALA A 121 1.16 4.52 20.94
N ILE A 122 0.73 3.75 19.94
CA ILE A 122 1.67 3.04 19.04
C ILE A 122 2.28 3.98 17.99
N LEU A 123 1.54 4.96 17.48
CA LEU A 123 2.03 5.86 16.44
C LEU A 123 3.21 6.70 16.94
N PRO A 124 3.15 7.42 18.08
CA PRO A 124 4.32 8.17 18.56
C PRO A 124 5.58 7.32 18.76
N VAL A 125 5.41 6.06 19.20
CA VAL A 125 6.51 5.10 19.35
C VAL A 125 7.13 4.77 18.00
N ILE A 126 6.32 4.44 16.99
CA ILE A 126 6.79 4.15 15.63
C ILE A 126 7.49 5.39 15.02
N PHE A 127 6.91 6.58 15.19
CA PHE A 127 7.49 7.83 14.70
C PHE A 127 8.89 8.08 15.28
N ALA A 128 8.99 8.00 16.62
CA ALA A 128 10.26 8.22 17.31
C ALA A 128 11.28 7.15 16.94
N ALA A 129 10.87 5.88 16.86
CA ALA A 129 11.75 4.80 16.45
C ALA A 129 12.24 4.96 15.01
N ALA A 130 11.36 5.29 14.06
CA ALA A 130 11.74 5.57 12.68
C ALA A 130 12.73 6.73 12.59
N ALA A 131 12.45 7.85 13.27
CA ALA A 131 13.34 9.01 13.31
C ALA A 131 14.71 8.65 13.89
N LEU A 132 14.75 7.97 15.04
CA LEU A 132 16.00 7.57 15.69
C LEU A 132 16.77 6.53 14.89
N THR A 133 16.10 5.62 14.18
CA THR A 133 16.75 4.68 13.27
C THR A 133 17.34 5.40 12.06
N LEU A 134 16.61 6.30 11.40
CA LEU A 134 17.13 7.01 10.21
C LEU A 134 18.20 8.06 10.55
N MET A 135 18.21 8.58 11.78
CA MET A 135 19.26 9.47 12.28
C MET A 135 20.65 8.85 12.19
N GLY A 136 20.78 7.52 12.34
CA GLY A 136 22.06 6.82 12.26
C GLY A 136 22.71 6.84 10.88
N PRO A 137 22.07 6.26 9.83
CA PRO A 137 22.55 6.33 8.46
C PRO A 137 22.77 7.76 7.97
N ALA A 138 21.88 8.70 8.33
CA ALA A 138 22.05 10.11 7.97
C ALA A 138 23.29 10.76 8.62
N GLU A 139 23.59 10.43 9.89
CA GLU A 139 24.83 10.86 10.54
C GLU A 139 26.08 10.30 9.82
N LEU A 140 26.01 9.08 9.28
CA LEU A 140 27.09 8.48 8.49
C LEU A 140 27.30 9.19 7.15
N VAL A 141 26.20 9.51 6.45
CA VAL A 141 26.23 10.31 5.22
C VAL A 141 26.84 11.68 5.50
N GLY A 142 26.31 12.40 6.49
CA GLY A 142 26.76 13.75 6.83
C GLY A 142 28.22 13.83 7.28
N ARG A 143 28.80 12.75 7.84
CA ARG A 143 30.24 12.67 8.13
C ARG A 143 31.13 12.58 6.89
N CYS A 144 30.62 12.07 5.77
CA CYS A 144 31.38 11.97 4.53
C CYS A 144 31.42 13.28 3.74
N PHE A 145 30.41 14.15 3.90
CA PHE A 145 30.32 15.42 3.15
C PHE A 145 31.52 16.36 3.35
N PRO A 146 32.04 16.58 4.59
CA PRO A 146 33.20 17.44 4.81
C PRO A 146 34.52 16.90 4.25
N GLU A 147 34.59 15.61 3.93
CA GLU A 147 35.79 14.94 3.41
C GLU A 147 35.91 15.03 1.87
N LEU A 148 34.91 15.58 1.18
CA LEU A 148 34.85 15.70 -0.28
C LEU A 148 34.53 17.13 -0.73
N PRO A 149 34.95 17.54 -1.94
CA PRO A 149 34.44 18.77 -2.56
C PRO A 149 32.92 18.74 -2.67
N ARG A 150 32.25 19.87 -2.39
CA ARG A 150 30.78 19.95 -2.28
C ARG A 150 30.04 19.27 -3.44
N LEU A 151 30.36 19.65 -4.68
CA LEU A 151 29.70 19.09 -5.87
C LEU A 151 29.92 17.58 -6.02
N GLU A 152 31.10 17.11 -5.64
CA GLU A 152 31.44 15.69 -5.70
C GLU A 152 30.69 14.88 -4.65
N ALA A 153 30.56 15.41 -3.42
CA ALA A 153 29.75 14.82 -2.37
C ALA A 153 28.28 14.68 -2.83
N TYR A 154 27.68 15.75 -3.35
CA TYR A 154 26.31 15.72 -3.87
C TYR A 154 26.13 14.70 -5.01
N ARG A 155 27.10 14.57 -5.92
CA ARG A 155 27.05 13.57 -7.00
C ARG A 155 26.97 12.14 -6.44
N TYR A 156 27.83 11.80 -5.48
CA TYR A 156 27.88 10.46 -4.90
C TYR A 156 26.69 10.17 -3.97
N ASP A 157 26.19 11.18 -3.26
CA ASP A 157 24.95 11.11 -2.48
C ASP A 157 23.76 10.76 -3.39
N LEU A 158 23.59 11.46 -4.51
CA LEU A 158 22.53 11.18 -5.48
C LEU A 158 22.64 9.78 -6.08
N ILE A 159 23.85 9.36 -6.49
CA ILE A 159 24.10 8.01 -7.00
C ILE A 159 23.73 6.96 -5.93
N GLY A 160 24.15 7.17 -4.69
CA GLY A 160 23.82 6.27 -3.58
C GLY A 160 22.33 6.18 -3.36
N SER A 161 21.65 7.31 -3.19
CA SER A 161 20.20 7.39 -2.96
C SER A 161 19.38 6.70 -4.07
N LEU A 162 19.69 6.97 -5.34
CA LEU A 162 19.05 6.28 -6.47
C LEU A 162 19.33 4.77 -6.47
N SER A 163 20.55 4.36 -6.12
CA SER A 163 20.90 2.93 -6.02
C SER A 163 20.12 2.23 -4.90
N GLY A 164 19.92 2.90 -3.76
CA GLY A 164 19.13 2.39 -2.64
C GLY A 164 17.66 2.18 -3.01
N ILE A 165 17.06 3.19 -3.67
CA ILE A 165 15.69 3.11 -4.18
C ILE A 165 15.57 1.96 -5.19
N ALA A 166 16.45 1.91 -6.19
CA ALA A 166 16.45 0.87 -7.21
C ALA A 166 16.60 -0.54 -6.62
N ALA A 167 17.48 -0.72 -5.63
CA ALA A 167 17.66 -2.00 -4.95
C ALA A 167 16.37 -2.44 -4.22
N PHE A 168 15.72 -1.54 -3.48
CA PHE A 168 14.47 -1.86 -2.79
C PHE A 168 13.32 -2.14 -3.77
N THR A 169 13.21 -1.36 -4.85
CA THR A 169 12.23 -1.59 -5.91
C THR A 169 12.44 -2.94 -6.58
N ALA A 170 13.69 -3.32 -6.88
CA ALA A 170 14.01 -4.63 -7.45
C ALA A 170 13.62 -5.78 -6.50
N LEU A 171 13.95 -5.68 -5.21
CA LEU A 171 13.53 -6.67 -4.21
C LEU A 171 12.00 -6.77 -4.10
N SER A 172 11.30 -5.63 -4.12
CA SER A 172 9.84 -5.60 -4.10
C SER A 172 9.25 -6.27 -5.36
N PHE A 173 9.75 -5.92 -6.55
CA PHE A 173 9.33 -6.52 -7.81
C PHE A 173 9.53 -8.05 -7.84
N LEU A 174 10.64 -8.53 -7.29
CA LEU A 174 10.93 -9.95 -7.13
C LEU A 174 10.14 -10.63 -6.00
N SER A 175 9.21 -9.91 -5.35
CA SER A 175 8.40 -10.43 -4.24
C SER A 175 9.26 -10.92 -3.06
N ALA A 176 10.42 -10.29 -2.85
CA ALA A 176 11.35 -10.69 -1.80
C ALA A 176 10.80 -10.37 -0.40
N PRO A 177 10.70 -11.36 0.51
CA PRO A 177 10.19 -11.13 1.86
C PRO A 177 11.14 -10.29 2.75
N PRO A 178 10.68 -9.81 3.91
CA PRO A 178 11.41 -8.87 4.77
C PRO A 178 12.76 -9.37 5.27
N VAL A 179 12.97 -10.69 5.34
CA VAL A 179 14.29 -11.26 5.71
C VAL A 179 15.40 -10.76 4.79
N PHE A 180 15.14 -10.56 3.50
CA PHE A 180 16.12 -10.00 2.57
C PHE A 180 16.40 -8.52 2.86
N TRP A 181 15.38 -7.75 3.24
CA TRP A 181 15.55 -6.34 3.61
C TRP A 181 16.35 -6.21 4.91
N GLY A 182 16.04 -7.05 5.90
CA GLY A 182 16.79 -7.16 7.15
C GLY A 182 18.24 -7.59 6.93
N ALA A 183 18.49 -8.52 6.01
CA ALA A 183 19.84 -8.96 5.66
C ALA A 183 20.66 -7.83 5.01
N VAL A 184 20.07 -7.07 4.08
CA VAL A 184 20.71 -5.88 3.48
C VAL A 184 21.02 -4.85 4.57
N ALA A 185 20.09 -4.59 5.48
CA ALA A 185 20.31 -3.66 6.59
C ALA A 185 21.44 -4.12 7.53
N ALA A 186 21.46 -5.41 7.89
CA ALA A 186 22.51 -6.01 8.71
C ALA A 186 23.89 -5.89 8.06
N ILE A 187 23.99 -6.17 6.75
CA ILE A 187 25.22 -6.03 5.98
C ILE A 187 25.68 -4.56 5.94
N CYS A 188 24.77 -3.62 5.65
CA CYS A 188 25.10 -2.21 5.58
C CYS A 188 25.57 -1.67 6.94
N TYR A 189 24.87 -2.00 8.03
CA TYR A 189 25.33 -1.64 9.38
C TYR A 189 26.71 -2.23 9.69
N GLY A 190 26.95 -3.48 9.32
CA GLY A 190 28.22 -4.14 9.56
C GLY A 190 29.38 -3.54 8.76
N LEU A 191 29.12 -3.04 7.54
CA LEU A 191 30.15 -2.45 6.68
C LEU A 191 30.41 -0.95 6.97
N LEU A 192 29.44 -0.23 7.51
CA LEU A 192 29.53 1.23 7.73
C LEU A 192 29.89 1.62 9.17
N LEU A 193 29.61 0.76 10.16
CA LEU A 193 29.90 1.04 11.56
C LEU A 193 31.25 0.44 11.97
N ILE A 194 32.14 1.25 12.56
CA ILE A 194 33.51 0.83 12.92
C ILE A 194 33.52 -0.17 14.10
N PRO A 195 34.23 -1.31 14.08
CA PRO A 195 34.20 -2.30 15.15
C PRO A 195 35.17 -1.97 16.30
N ARG A 196 35.00 -0.81 16.94
CA ARG A 196 35.90 -0.34 18.01
C ARG A 196 35.13 0.31 19.16
N PRO A 197 35.26 -0.17 20.41
CA PRO A 197 35.85 -1.46 20.82
C PRO A 197 35.01 -2.65 20.32
N LEU A 198 35.66 -3.77 19.99
CA LEU A 198 35.02 -4.95 19.37
C LEU A 198 33.81 -5.45 20.17
N LEU A 199 33.92 -5.45 21.51
CA LEU A 199 32.86 -5.90 22.40
C LEU A 199 31.58 -5.05 22.22
N HIS A 200 31.70 -3.72 22.16
CA HIS A 200 30.54 -2.85 21.93
C HIS A 200 29.95 -3.05 20.54
N TYR A 201 30.79 -3.25 19.53
CA TYR A 201 30.33 -3.52 18.17
C TYR A 201 29.56 -4.85 18.07
N VAL A 202 30.04 -5.91 18.72
CA VAL A 202 29.33 -7.19 18.77
C VAL A 202 27.97 -7.03 19.43
N PHE A 203 27.90 -6.44 20.63
CA PHE A 203 26.64 -6.33 21.37
C PHE A 203 25.66 -5.30 20.83
N LEU A 204 26.12 -4.22 20.19
CA LEU A 204 25.26 -3.14 19.71
C LEU A 204 24.97 -3.20 18.20
N VAL A 205 25.78 -3.92 17.42
CA VAL A 205 25.60 -4.03 15.96
C VAL A 205 25.30 -5.46 15.55
N VAL A 206 26.22 -6.40 15.83
CA VAL A 206 26.11 -7.78 15.34
C VAL A 206 24.91 -8.50 15.96
N VAL A 207 24.79 -8.49 17.28
CA VAL A 207 23.69 -9.18 17.99
C VAL A 207 22.32 -8.63 17.59
N PRO A 208 22.04 -7.31 17.63
CA PRO A 208 20.76 -6.77 17.18
C PRO A 208 20.47 -7.05 15.70
N SER A 209 21.48 -6.96 14.83
CA SER A 209 21.31 -7.21 13.39
C SER A 209 20.95 -8.68 13.11
N LEU A 210 21.64 -9.62 13.76
CA LEU A 210 21.32 -11.04 13.65
C LEU A 210 19.92 -11.32 14.21
N ALA A 211 19.57 -10.74 15.36
CA ALA A 211 18.25 -10.90 15.96
C ALA A 211 17.14 -10.36 15.04
N ILE A 212 17.33 -9.20 14.39
CA ILE A 212 16.42 -8.67 13.38
C ILE A 212 16.24 -9.68 12.24
N VAL A 213 17.33 -10.18 11.66
CA VAL A 213 17.27 -11.15 10.55
C VAL A 213 16.54 -12.42 10.97
N THR A 214 16.80 -12.93 12.18
CA THR A 214 16.11 -14.12 12.71
C THR A 214 14.62 -13.88 12.92
N LEU A 215 14.23 -12.73 13.48
CA LEU A 215 12.81 -12.37 13.68
C LEU A 215 12.07 -12.23 12.36
N LEU A 216 12.67 -11.56 11.37
CA LEU A 216 12.10 -11.40 10.04
C LEU A 216 12.08 -12.71 9.25
N LEU A 217 13.05 -13.61 9.47
CA LEU A 217 13.01 -14.97 8.94
C LEU A 217 11.84 -15.74 9.53
N SER A 218 11.59 -15.63 10.84
CA SER A 218 10.44 -16.26 11.49
C SER A 218 9.10 -15.78 10.89
N GLU A 219 8.96 -14.47 10.65
CA GLU A 219 7.79 -13.91 9.96
C GLU A 219 7.68 -14.46 8.53
N THR A 220 8.80 -14.53 7.81
CA THR A 220 8.84 -15.03 6.43
C THR A 220 8.44 -16.50 6.32
N LEU A 221 8.82 -17.32 7.31
CA LEU A 221 8.50 -18.75 7.35
C LEU A 221 7.10 -19.03 7.92
N THR A 222 6.33 -18.00 8.30
CA THR A 222 4.98 -18.17 8.80
C THR A 222 4.07 -18.69 7.68
N ALA A 223 3.43 -19.85 7.91
CA ALA A 223 2.53 -20.45 6.93
C ALA A 223 1.37 -19.51 6.57
N GLY A 224 1.02 -19.47 5.29
CA GLY A 224 -0.08 -18.63 4.80
C GLY A 224 0.28 -17.16 4.60
N ALA A 225 1.56 -16.77 4.72
CA ALA A 225 2.04 -15.42 4.38
C ALA A 225 2.80 -15.41 3.06
N LEU A 226 2.50 -14.43 2.22
CA LEU A 226 3.11 -14.18 0.92
C LEU A 226 3.42 -12.69 0.81
N TRP A 227 4.42 -12.34 0.02
CA TRP A 227 4.76 -10.95 -0.29
C TRP A 227 4.55 -10.73 -1.77
N SER A 228 3.67 -9.81 -2.13
CA SER A 228 3.52 -9.35 -3.51
C SER A 228 4.45 -8.16 -3.78
N PRO A 229 4.57 -7.66 -5.01
CA PRO A 229 5.25 -6.40 -5.27
C PRO A 229 4.66 -5.20 -4.53
N TYR A 230 3.43 -5.31 -4.02
CA TYR A 230 2.71 -4.22 -3.36
C TYR A 230 2.61 -4.42 -1.85
N TYR A 231 2.26 -5.62 -1.36
CA TYR A 231 1.91 -5.83 0.05
C TYR A 231 2.34 -7.16 0.64
N LYS A 232 2.09 -7.29 1.95
CA LYS A 232 1.94 -8.58 2.61
C LYS A 232 0.54 -9.12 2.38
N VAL A 233 0.45 -10.31 1.79
CA VAL A 233 -0.79 -11.05 1.58
C VAL A 233 -0.79 -12.24 2.54
N THR A 234 -1.85 -12.38 3.32
CA THR A 234 -2.04 -13.54 4.20
C THR A 234 -3.34 -14.24 3.86
N TYR A 235 -3.38 -15.56 3.96
CA TYR A 235 -4.60 -16.32 3.73
C TYR A 235 -4.86 -17.39 4.78
N LYS A 236 -6.13 -17.72 4.98
CA LYS A 236 -6.59 -18.82 5.83
C LYS A 236 -7.68 -19.59 5.10
N GLN A 237 -7.65 -20.92 5.22
CA GLN A 237 -8.69 -21.78 4.66
C GLN A 237 -9.56 -22.34 5.78
N PHE A 238 -10.87 -22.26 5.59
CA PHE A 238 -11.85 -22.83 6.52
C PHE A 238 -13.10 -23.26 5.76
N ARG A 239 -14.06 -23.86 6.48
CA ARG A 239 -15.39 -24.14 5.96
C ARG A 239 -16.41 -23.27 6.67
N GLN A 240 -17.21 -22.55 5.89
CA GLN A 240 -18.33 -21.77 6.38
C GLN A 240 -19.61 -22.43 5.90
N LEU A 241 -20.47 -22.89 6.83
CA LEU A 241 -21.69 -23.63 6.49
C LEU A 241 -21.45 -24.80 5.52
N GLY A 242 -20.31 -25.49 5.68
CA GLY A 242 -19.89 -26.60 4.81
C GLY A 242 -19.20 -26.19 3.50
N VAL A 243 -19.25 -24.91 3.11
CA VAL A 243 -18.62 -24.37 1.89
C VAL A 243 -17.15 -24.06 2.15
N PRO A 244 -16.21 -24.50 1.29
CA PRO A 244 -14.80 -24.12 1.40
C PRO A 244 -14.60 -22.63 1.10
N VAL A 245 -13.89 -21.93 2.00
CA VAL A 245 -13.57 -20.52 1.87
C VAL A 245 -12.06 -20.36 2.04
N THR A 246 -11.42 -19.69 1.09
CA THR A 246 -10.06 -19.15 1.28
C THR A 246 -10.19 -17.65 1.55
N ASP A 247 -10.01 -17.25 2.80
CA ASP A 247 -10.06 -15.85 3.23
C ASP A 247 -8.70 -15.21 3.10
N ILE A 248 -8.65 -14.05 2.45
CA ILE A 248 -7.43 -13.35 2.08
C ILE A 248 -7.46 -11.97 2.74
N SER A 249 -6.39 -11.66 3.46
CA SER A 249 -6.14 -10.35 4.05
C SER A 249 -4.87 -9.75 3.47
N VAL A 250 -4.88 -8.44 3.28
CA VAL A 250 -3.76 -7.66 2.76
C VAL A 250 -3.36 -6.64 3.81
N ASN A 251 -2.08 -6.64 4.23
CA ASN A 251 -1.58 -5.78 5.31
C ASN A 251 -2.43 -5.84 6.61
N GLY A 252 -2.96 -7.02 6.94
CA GLY A 252 -3.82 -7.21 8.12
C GLY A 252 -5.24 -6.65 7.98
N ILE A 253 -5.61 -6.16 6.79
CA ILE A 253 -6.98 -5.75 6.44
C ILE A 253 -7.64 -6.90 5.68
N PRO A 254 -8.80 -7.39 6.14
CA PRO A 254 -9.57 -8.37 5.39
C PRO A 254 -9.97 -7.83 4.02
N HIS A 255 -9.65 -8.57 2.97
CA HIS A 255 -9.65 -8.03 1.61
C HIS A 255 -10.58 -8.80 0.66
N GLN A 256 -10.32 -10.08 0.44
CA GLN A 256 -11.06 -10.90 -0.53
C GLN A 256 -11.30 -12.30 0.02
N GLN A 257 -12.26 -13.01 -0.58
CA GLN A 257 -12.56 -14.39 -0.24
C GLN A 257 -12.78 -15.19 -1.52
N ALA A 258 -11.98 -16.24 -1.70
CA ALA A 258 -12.18 -17.21 -2.78
C ALA A 258 -13.26 -18.22 -2.34
N VAL A 259 -14.45 -18.13 -2.94
CA VAL A 259 -15.64 -18.89 -2.58
C VAL A 259 -16.28 -19.44 -3.86
N PRO A 260 -16.90 -20.63 -3.85
CA PRO A 260 -17.63 -21.13 -5.01
C PRO A 260 -18.68 -20.12 -5.48
N ALA A 261 -18.81 -19.94 -6.80
CA ALA A 261 -19.72 -18.98 -7.42
C ALA A 261 -21.17 -19.16 -6.94
N ALA A 262 -21.62 -20.42 -6.87
CA ALA A 262 -22.97 -20.75 -6.41
C ALA A 262 -23.22 -20.30 -4.95
N ALA A 263 -22.24 -20.49 -4.07
CA ALA A 263 -22.34 -20.06 -2.68
C ALA A 263 -22.27 -18.53 -2.55
N ARG A 264 -21.37 -17.87 -3.30
CA ARG A 264 -21.29 -16.41 -3.30
C ARG A 264 -22.61 -15.75 -3.71
N LEU A 265 -23.21 -16.23 -4.80
CA LEU A 265 -24.50 -15.72 -5.30
C LEU A 265 -25.66 -15.95 -4.32
N GLN A 266 -25.57 -16.95 -3.44
CA GLN A 266 -26.56 -17.19 -2.38
C GLN A 266 -26.33 -16.30 -1.16
N TRP A 267 -25.08 -16.04 -0.79
CA TRP A 267 -24.74 -15.26 0.39
C TRP A 267 -24.88 -13.76 0.16
N GLU A 268 -24.58 -13.32 -1.06
CA GLU A 268 -24.42 -11.91 -1.39
C GLU A 268 -25.00 -11.60 -2.78
N GLN A 269 -26.22 -11.07 -2.79
CA GLN A 269 -26.98 -10.80 -4.00
C GLN A 269 -26.27 -9.83 -4.95
N GLN A 270 -25.43 -8.92 -4.44
CA GLN A 270 -24.77 -7.90 -5.26
C GLN A 270 -23.91 -8.48 -6.39
N TYR A 271 -23.35 -9.68 -6.22
CA TYR A 271 -22.56 -10.33 -7.26
C TYR A 271 -23.39 -10.81 -8.45
N GLY A 272 -24.71 -11.00 -8.28
CA GLY A 272 -25.62 -11.39 -9.35
C GLY A 272 -26.13 -10.21 -10.18
N LEU A 273 -26.25 -9.03 -9.56
CA LEU A 273 -26.90 -7.86 -10.14
C LEU A 273 -26.28 -7.36 -11.45
N PRO A 274 -24.93 -7.30 -11.64
CA PRO A 274 -24.35 -6.89 -12.92
C PRO A 274 -24.92 -7.65 -14.12
N TYR A 275 -25.15 -8.95 -13.96
CA TYR A 275 -25.67 -9.84 -14.99
C TYR A 275 -27.19 -9.73 -15.17
N GLU A 276 -27.93 -9.40 -14.11
CA GLU A 276 -29.38 -9.19 -14.16
C GLU A 276 -29.74 -7.84 -14.80
N ARG A 277 -28.87 -6.83 -14.61
CA ARG A 277 -29.04 -5.48 -15.14
C ARG A 277 -28.55 -5.33 -16.57
N SER A 278 -27.61 -6.16 -17.03
CA SER A 278 -27.18 -6.17 -18.43
C SER A 278 -28.21 -6.87 -19.34
N ALA A 279 -28.48 -6.28 -20.51
CA ALA A 279 -29.34 -6.89 -21.52
C ALA A 279 -28.56 -7.71 -22.58
N ALA A 280 -27.23 -7.57 -22.63
CA ALA A 280 -26.37 -8.16 -23.65
C ALA A 280 -26.11 -9.66 -23.43
N PRO A 281 -25.81 -10.42 -24.50
CA PRO A 281 -25.19 -11.73 -24.35
C PRO A 281 -23.83 -11.60 -23.65
N LEU A 282 -23.36 -12.66 -22.97
CA LEU A 282 -22.07 -12.65 -22.27
C LEU A 282 -20.98 -13.29 -23.15
N ASP A 283 -20.78 -12.81 -24.37
CA ASP A 283 -19.77 -13.40 -25.25
C ASP A 283 -18.36 -12.98 -24.81
N ASP A 284 -18.14 -11.68 -24.59
CA ASP A 284 -16.88 -11.13 -24.09
C ASP A 284 -17.11 -10.30 -22.81
N VAL A 285 -16.56 -10.78 -21.69
CA VAL A 285 -16.65 -10.11 -20.39
C VAL A 285 -15.27 -9.65 -19.93
N LEU A 286 -15.16 -8.39 -19.52
CA LEU A 286 -13.96 -7.85 -18.85
C LEU A 286 -14.24 -7.74 -17.35
N ILE A 287 -13.35 -8.29 -16.53
CA ILE A 287 -13.38 -8.14 -15.07
C ILE A 287 -12.12 -7.43 -14.64
N VAL A 288 -12.26 -6.21 -14.12
CA VAL A 288 -11.19 -5.43 -13.50
C VAL A 288 -11.24 -5.59 -11.99
N GLY A 289 -10.10 -5.92 -11.39
CA GLY A 289 -10.03 -6.33 -9.98
C GLY A 289 -10.40 -7.81 -9.81
N ALA A 290 -9.98 -8.67 -10.74
CA ALA A 290 -10.38 -10.08 -10.76
C ALA A 290 -9.91 -10.87 -9.52
N GLY A 291 -8.86 -10.40 -8.83
CA GLY A 291 -8.46 -10.87 -7.50
C GLY A 291 -8.25 -12.37 -7.42
N SER A 292 -8.81 -12.98 -6.38
CA SER A 292 -8.80 -14.45 -6.23
C SER A 292 -9.70 -15.20 -7.21
N GLY A 293 -10.48 -14.52 -8.06
CA GLY A 293 -11.21 -15.11 -9.19
C GLY A 293 -12.69 -15.42 -8.94
N THR A 294 -13.29 -14.97 -7.83
CA THR A 294 -14.71 -15.27 -7.56
C THR A 294 -15.63 -14.64 -8.60
N ASP A 295 -15.42 -13.40 -9.01
CA ASP A 295 -16.17 -12.78 -10.10
C ASP A 295 -15.95 -13.46 -11.45
N VAL A 296 -14.74 -13.98 -11.70
CA VAL A 296 -14.46 -14.80 -12.88
C VAL A 296 -15.29 -16.09 -12.85
N ALA A 297 -15.32 -16.78 -11.70
CA ALA A 297 -16.14 -17.99 -11.53
C ALA A 297 -17.63 -17.70 -11.73
N ILE A 298 -18.11 -16.55 -11.24
CA ILE A 298 -19.49 -16.11 -11.40
C ILE A 298 -19.80 -15.83 -12.88
N ALA A 299 -18.96 -15.08 -13.58
CA ALA A 299 -19.14 -14.82 -15.02
C ALA A 299 -19.23 -16.13 -15.82
N LEU A 300 -18.34 -17.10 -15.54
CA LEU A 300 -18.37 -18.42 -16.18
C LEU A 300 -19.67 -19.17 -15.85
N SER A 301 -20.15 -19.12 -14.60
CA SER A 301 -21.39 -19.76 -14.16
C SER A 301 -22.65 -19.12 -14.79
N LYS A 302 -22.59 -17.83 -15.12
CA LYS A 302 -23.64 -17.08 -15.84
C LYS A 302 -23.60 -17.30 -17.35
N GLY A 303 -22.63 -18.07 -17.85
CA GLY A 303 -22.58 -18.49 -19.25
C GLY A 303 -21.60 -17.70 -20.12
N ALA A 304 -20.68 -16.94 -19.53
CA ALA A 304 -19.69 -16.19 -20.29
C ALA A 304 -18.89 -17.09 -21.27
N LYS A 305 -18.73 -16.65 -22.52
CA LYS A 305 -17.97 -17.38 -23.54
C LYS A 305 -16.47 -17.09 -23.45
N HIS A 306 -16.11 -15.86 -23.10
CA HIS A 306 -14.75 -15.42 -22.85
C HIS A 306 -14.72 -14.42 -21.68
N VAL A 307 -13.71 -14.54 -20.82
CA VAL A 307 -13.47 -13.61 -19.70
C VAL A 307 -12.03 -13.12 -19.76
N ASP A 308 -11.83 -11.81 -19.98
CA ASP A 308 -10.57 -11.15 -19.72
C ASP A 308 -10.53 -10.74 -18.23
N ALA A 309 -9.68 -11.38 -17.45
CA ALA A 309 -9.48 -11.12 -16.03
C ALA A 309 -8.24 -10.24 -15.82
N VAL A 310 -8.45 -9.00 -15.37
CA VAL A 310 -7.39 -8.03 -15.11
C VAL A 310 -7.19 -7.88 -13.61
N GLU A 311 -5.98 -8.20 -13.15
CA GLU A 311 -5.60 -8.13 -11.74
C GLU A 311 -4.23 -7.46 -11.63
N ILE A 312 -4.07 -6.52 -10.70
CA ILE A 312 -2.79 -5.80 -10.54
C ILE A 312 -1.78 -6.62 -9.72
N ASP A 313 -2.25 -7.39 -8.74
CA ASP A 313 -1.43 -8.16 -7.81
C ASP A 313 -1.23 -9.61 -8.29
N PRO A 314 0.00 -9.99 -8.71
CA PRO A 314 0.27 -11.34 -9.17
C PRO A 314 0.06 -12.43 -8.10
N LYS A 315 0.18 -12.11 -6.81
CA LYS A 315 -0.01 -13.07 -5.71
C LYS A 315 -1.47 -13.33 -5.40
N LEU A 316 -2.36 -12.34 -5.53
CA LEU A 316 -3.81 -12.56 -5.42
C LEU A 316 -4.29 -13.48 -6.54
N ARG A 317 -3.83 -13.24 -7.77
CA ARG A 317 -4.06 -14.16 -8.88
C ARG A 317 -3.55 -15.55 -8.55
N GLU A 318 -2.26 -15.68 -8.16
CA GLU A 318 -1.61 -16.96 -7.84
C GLU A 318 -2.45 -17.78 -6.86
N LEU A 319 -2.88 -17.16 -5.75
CA LEU A 319 -3.79 -17.75 -4.78
C LEU A 319 -5.11 -18.18 -5.40
N GLY A 320 -5.72 -17.35 -6.25
CA GLY A 320 -6.94 -17.70 -6.96
C GLY A 320 -6.82 -18.98 -7.78
N GLY A 321 -5.79 -19.13 -8.62
CA GLY A 321 -5.70 -20.36 -9.44
C GLY A 321 -5.19 -21.59 -8.68
N SER A 322 -4.60 -21.44 -7.50
CA SER A 322 -4.13 -22.57 -6.69
C SER A 322 -5.14 -23.03 -5.64
N LEU A 323 -5.87 -22.09 -5.03
CA LEU A 323 -6.72 -22.32 -3.86
C LEU A 323 -8.21 -21.98 -4.06
N HIS A 324 -8.61 -21.34 -5.17
CA HIS A 324 -10.03 -21.09 -5.41
C HIS A 324 -10.76 -22.42 -5.70
N PRO A 325 -11.86 -22.73 -4.99
CA PRO A 325 -12.56 -24.01 -5.13
C PRO A 325 -12.99 -24.33 -6.57
N ASP A 326 -13.54 -23.36 -7.29
CA ASP A 326 -14.00 -23.52 -8.68
C ASP A 326 -12.88 -23.47 -9.73
N LYS A 327 -11.64 -23.17 -9.34
CA LYS A 327 -10.47 -23.05 -10.24
C LYS A 327 -10.73 -22.22 -11.52
N PRO A 328 -11.31 -21.00 -11.42
CA PRO A 328 -11.76 -20.24 -12.58
C PRO A 328 -10.62 -19.89 -13.54
N TYR A 329 -9.41 -19.61 -13.02
CA TYR A 329 -8.25 -19.29 -13.83
C TYR A 329 -7.66 -20.47 -14.62
N SER A 330 -8.19 -21.69 -14.45
CA SER A 330 -7.81 -22.86 -15.25
C SER A 330 -8.79 -23.13 -16.40
N ASP A 331 -9.91 -22.41 -16.47
CA ASP A 331 -10.88 -22.55 -17.55
C ASP A 331 -10.32 -21.95 -18.85
N PRO A 332 -10.38 -22.66 -20.00
CA PRO A 332 -9.83 -22.18 -21.28
C PRO A 332 -10.51 -20.91 -21.80
N ARG A 333 -11.68 -20.54 -21.27
CA ARG A 333 -12.39 -19.29 -21.59
C ARG A 333 -11.82 -18.07 -20.87
N VAL A 334 -10.85 -18.24 -19.97
CA VAL A 334 -10.30 -17.16 -19.16
C VAL A 334 -8.91 -16.76 -19.65
N SER A 335 -8.74 -15.48 -19.96
CA SER A 335 -7.44 -14.87 -20.23
C SER A 335 -7.08 -13.91 -19.11
N THR A 336 -5.93 -14.12 -18.47
CA THR A 336 -5.51 -13.30 -17.33
C THR A 336 -4.41 -12.32 -17.73
N THR A 337 -4.55 -11.05 -17.35
CA THR A 337 -3.52 -10.02 -17.56
C THR A 337 -3.14 -9.38 -16.23
N ILE A 338 -1.84 -9.44 -15.87
CA ILE A 338 -1.33 -8.78 -14.67
C ILE A 338 -0.99 -7.33 -14.99
N THR A 339 -1.91 -6.40 -14.72
CA THR A 339 -1.73 -4.97 -14.97
C THR A 339 -2.77 -4.13 -14.22
N ASP A 340 -2.57 -2.82 -14.21
CA ASP A 340 -3.56 -1.88 -13.70
C ASP A 340 -4.80 -1.83 -14.61
N GLY A 341 -5.98 -1.79 -14.01
CA GLY A 341 -7.26 -1.86 -14.73
C GLY A 341 -7.47 -0.70 -15.71
N ARG A 342 -7.04 0.49 -15.33
CA ARG A 342 -7.15 1.67 -16.18
C ARG A 342 -6.14 1.62 -17.32
N ALA A 343 -4.90 1.25 -17.00
CA ALA A 343 -3.86 1.05 -18.01
C ALA A 343 -4.25 -0.04 -19.03
N TYR A 344 -5.00 -1.07 -18.62
CA TYR A 344 -5.55 -2.07 -19.53
C TYR A 344 -6.58 -1.45 -20.49
N LEU A 345 -7.57 -0.74 -19.96
CA LEU A 345 -8.62 -0.08 -20.75
C LEU A 345 -8.03 0.95 -21.73
N GLU A 346 -6.98 1.67 -21.36
CA GLU A 346 -6.35 2.65 -22.26
C GLU A 346 -5.56 2.01 -23.42
N ARG A 347 -5.20 0.73 -23.31
CA ARG A 347 -4.30 0.04 -24.27
C ARG A 347 -4.99 -1.04 -25.09
N THR A 348 -6.07 -1.63 -24.58
CA THR A 348 -6.74 -2.74 -25.23
C THR A 348 -7.58 -2.25 -26.43
N PRO A 349 -7.47 -2.88 -27.60
CA PRO A 349 -8.36 -2.58 -28.72
C PRO A 349 -9.70 -3.32 -28.62
N LYS A 350 -9.85 -4.25 -27.66
CA LYS A 350 -11.03 -5.12 -27.53
C LYS A 350 -12.26 -4.34 -27.06
N LYS A 351 -13.45 -4.86 -27.41
CA LYS A 351 -14.73 -4.37 -26.91
C LYS A 351 -15.46 -5.51 -26.18
N TYR A 352 -16.26 -5.16 -25.19
CA TYR A 352 -16.89 -6.13 -24.28
C TYR A 352 -18.41 -5.96 -24.22
N ASP A 353 -19.12 -7.06 -24.00
CA ASP A 353 -20.56 -7.05 -23.74
C ASP A 353 -20.85 -6.65 -22.29
N LEU A 354 -19.94 -6.99 -21.37
CA LEU A 354 -19.99 -6.57 -19.98
C LEU A 354 -18.58 -6.18 -19.51
N ILE A 355 -18.44 -4.97 -18.97
CA ILE A 355 -17.26 -4.55 -18.21
C ILE A 355 -17.67 -4.46 -16.75
N LEU A 356 -17.02 -5.24 -15.90
CA LEU A 356 -17.27 -5.29 -14.47
C LEU A 356 -16.06 -4.79 -13.70
N PHE A 357 -16.25 -3.71 -12.94
CA PHE A 357 -15.32 -3.31 -11.88
C PHE A 357 -15.72 -4.04 -10.60
N ALA A 358 -15.06 -5.18 -10.37
CA ALA A 358 -15.37 -6.12 -9.30
C ALA A 358 -14.72 -5.68 -7.99
N LEU A 359 -15.31 -4.66 -7.36
CA LEU A 359 -14.81 -4.11 -6.10
C LEU A 359 -13.31 -3.76 -6.14
N PRO A 360 -12.82 -3.02 -7.17
CA PRO A 360 -11.39 -2.77 -7.29
C PRO A 360 -10.92 -1.93 -6.09
N ASP A 361 -10.15 -2.57 -5.21
CA ASP A 361 -9.40 -1.95 -4.12
C ASP A 361 -7.97 -2.44 -4.26
N SER A 362 -7.15 -1.67 -4.97
CA SER A 362 -5.78 -2.08 -5.21
C SER A 362 -4.92 -1.93 -3.95
N LEU A 363 -5.40 -1.20 -2.93
CA LEU A 363 -4.65 -0.69 -1.78
C LEU A 363 -3.37 0.10 -2.20
N THR A 364 -3.14 0.32 -3.51
CA THR A 364 -1.84 0.72 -4.11
C THR A 364 -1.78 2.19 -4.21
N LEU A 365 -0.77 2.79 -3.59
CA LEU A 365 -0.56 4.22 -3.70
C LEU A 365 -0.04 4.56 -5.12
N VAL A 366 -0.56 5.64 -5.69
CA VAL A 366 -0.11 6.21 -6.98
C VAL A 366 1.38 6.55 -6.93
N SER A 367 1.85 6.98 -5.76
CA SER A 367 3.26 7.11 -5.41
C SER A 367 3.44 6.79 -3.93
N GLY A 368 4.62 6.30 -3.52
CA GLY A 368 4.90 5.98 -2.11
C GLY A 368 4.82 7.17 -1.13
N ALA A 369 4.72 8.40 -1.64
CA ALA A 369 4.52 9.64 -0.88
C ALA A 369 3.09 10.22 -1.00
N SER A 370 2.24 9.63 -1.85
CA SER A 370 0.84 10.03 -2.04
C SER A 370 -0.09 9.14 -1.22
N SER A 371 -1.16 9.71 -0.65
CA SER A 371 -2.26 8.94 -0.06
C SER A 371 -3.31 8.54 -1.10
N LEU A 372 -3.19 9.02 -2.35
CA LEU A 372 -4.05 8.62 -3.45
C LEU A 372 -3.72 7.20 -3.85
N ARG A 373 -4.75 6.36 -3.94
CA ARG A 373 -4.61 5.00 -4.39
C ARG A 373 -5.00 4.88 -5.87
N LEU A 374 -4.43 3.92 -6.60
CA LEU A 374 -4.64 3.76 -8.04
C LEU A 374 -6.12 3.56 -8.39
N GLU A 375 -6.91 2.91 -7.51
CA GLU A 375 -8.35 2.75 -7.75
C GLU A 375 -9.11 4.08 -7.75
N SER A 376 -8.59 5.15 -7.13
CA SER A 376 -9.23 6.47 -7.19
C SER A 376 -9.38 6.95 -8.64
N TYR A 377 -8.39 6.62 -9.48
CA TYR A 377 -8.42 6.92 -10.91
C TYR A 377 -9.32 5.97 -11.73
N LEU A 378 -9.81 4.86 -11.17
CA LEU A 378 -10.80 4.00 -11.82
C LEU A 378 -12.23 4.55 -11.67
N PHE A 379 -12.46 5.45 -10.72
CA PHE A 379 -13.79 5.99 -10.43
C PHE A 379 -14.03 7.41 -10.97
N THR A 380 -13.12 7.92 -11.80
CA THR A 380 -13.26 9.23 -12.42
C THR A 380 -14.19 9.19 -13.63
N GLU A 381 -14.71 10.35 -14.01
CA GLU A 381 -15.54 10.48 -15.20
C GLU A 381 -14.80 10.00 -16.45
N GLU A 382 -13.51 10.33 -16.59
CA GLU A 382 -12.67 9.91 -17.71
C GLU A 382 -12.50 8.38 -17.76
N ALA A 383 -12.37 7.72 -16.61
CA ALA A 383 -12.31 6.26 -16.55
C ALA A 383 -13.66 5.63 -16.94
N MET A 384 -14.79 6.22 -16.53
CA MET A 384 -16.12 5.76 -16.93
C MET A 384 -16.37 5.97 -18.43
N GLN A 385 -15.91 7.09 -18.99
CA GLN A 385 -15.94 7.35 -20.43
C GLN A 385 -15.09 6.34 -21.19
N ALA A 386 -13.89 6.01 -20.69
CA ALA A 386 -13.04 4.98 -21.26
C ALA A 386 -13.72 3.61 -21.20
N ALA A 387 -14.34 3.23 -20.08
CA ALA A 387 -15.09 1.98 -19.96
C ALA A 387 -16.24 1.93 -20.99
N ARG A 388 -17.06 2.99 -21.06
CA ARG A 388 -18.12 3.11 -22.07
C ARG A 388 -17.60 2.95 -23.49
N ALA A 389 -16.51 3.63 -23.82
CA ALA A 389 -15.91 3.55 -25.14
C ALA A 389 -15.51 2.11 -25.50
N HIS A 390 -15.21 1.25 -24.51
CA HIS A 390 -14.86 -0.15 -24.71
C HIS A 390 -16.05 -1.12 -24.66
N LEU A 391 -17.29 -0.63 -24.64
CA LEU A 391 -18.47 -1.48 -24.79
C LEU A 391 -18.74 -1.80 -26.26
N LYS A 392 -19.22 -3.02 -26.51
CA LYS A 392 -19.89 -3.36 -27.76
C LYS A 392 -21.25 -2.66 -27.82
N PRO A 393 -21.85 -2.48 -29.02
CA PRO A 393 -23.23 -2.01 -29.13
C PRO A 393 -24.18 -2.87 -28.29
N GLY A 394 -24.91 -2.23 -27.38
CA GLY A 394 -25.82 -2.92 -26.46
C GLY A 394 -25.17 -3.53 -25.22
N GLY A 395 -23.85 -3.39 -25.05
CA GLY A 395 -23.12 -3.82 -23.85
C GLY A 395 -23.38 -2.91 -22.65
N ALA A 396 -22.91 -3.35 -21.48
CA ALA A 396 -23.07 -2.62 -20.22
C ALA A 396 -21.78 -2.56 -19.39
N PHE A 397 -21.65 -1.47 -18.64
CA PHE A 397 -20.69 -1.32 -17.57
C PHE A 397 -21.39 -1.55 -16.23
N SER A 398 -20.70 -2.21 -15.29
CA SER A 398 -21.18 -2.36 -13.93
C SER A 398 -20.03 -2.25 -12.93
N MET A 399 -20.33 -1.71 -11.75
CA MET A 399 -19.43 -1.69 -10.61
C MET A 399 -20.20 -1.90 -9.31
N TYR A 400 -19.53 -2.45 -8.30
CA TYR A 400 -20.10 -2.55 -6.97
C TYR A 400 -19.03 -2.39 -5.89
N ASN A 401 -19.43 -1.88 -4.73
CA ASN A 401 -18.57 -1.75 -3.56
C ASN A 401 -19.38 -1.60 -2.25
N TYR A 402 -18.67 -1.61 -1.13
CA TYR A 402 -19.13 -1.13 0.18
C TYR A 402 -18.85 0.37 0.25
N TYR A 403 -19.78 1.20 -0.21
CA TYR A 403 -19.57 2.65 -0.31
C TYR A 403 -19.69 3.36 1.04
N ARG A 404 -20.25 2.69 2.06
CA ARG A 404 -20.38 3.14 3.47
C ARG A 404 -21.27 4.36 3.69
N GLU A 405 -21.32 5.27 2.72
CA GLU A 405 -22.00 6.56 2.79
C GLU A 405 -22.97 6.74 1.61
N PRO A 406 -24.23 7.16 1.84
CA PRO A 406 -25.20 7.33 0.77
C PRO A 406 -24.77 8.34 -0.30
N TRP A 407 -24.15 9.45 0.14
CA TRP A 407 -23.68 10.50 -0.78
C TRP A 407 -22.58 10.00 -1.72
N LEU A 408 -21.81 8.98 -1.33
CA LEU A 408 -20.78 8.40 -2.19
C LEU A 408 -21.39 7.54 -3.29
N VAL A 409 -22.46 6.80 -2.99
CA VAL A 409 -23.25 6.06 -3.99
C VAL A 409 -23.80 7.04 -5.03
N ASP A 410 -24.44 8.12 -4.57
CA ASP A 410 -25.02 9.13 -5.45
C ASP A 410 -23.96 9.86 -6.28
N ARG A 411 -22.79 10.15 -5.69
CA ARG A 411 -21.66 10.75 -6.41
C ARG A 411 -21.19 9.85 -7.55
N LEU A 412 -21.00 8.56 -7.28
CA LEU A 412 -20.56 7.59 -8.29
C LEU A 412 -21.62 7.34 -9.36
N ALA A 413 -22.90 7.26 -8.97
CA ALA A 413 -24.01 7.18 -9.92
C ALA A 413 -24.09 8.43 -10.81
N SER A 414 -23.81 9.61 -10.25
CA SER A 414 -23.70 10.86 -11.01
C SER A 414 -22.52 10.85 -11.97
N THR A 415 -21.36 10.32 -11.56
CA THR A 415 -20.19 10.14 -12.43
C THR A 415 -20.52 9.23 -13.61
N VAL A 416 -21.18 8.09 -13.36
CA VAL A 416 -21.62 7.18 -14.42
C VAL A 416 -22.65 7.87 -15.32
N GLN A 417 -23.62 8.59 -14.76
CA GLN A 417 -24.60 9.33 -15.55
C GLN A 417 -23.93 10.36 -16.47
N ALA A 418 -22.91 11.08 -15.99
CA ALA A 418 -22.18 12.06 -16.79
C ALA A 418 -21.46 11.39 -17.98
N ALA A 419 -20.78 10.26 -17.74
CA ALA A 419 -20.06 9.53 -18.78
C ALA A 419 -20.98 8.83 -19.82
N PHE A 420 -22.13 8.31 -19.38
CA PHE A 420 -23.06 7.56 -20.23
C PHE A 420 -24.15 8.43 -20.87
N GLY A 421 -24.39 9.62 -20.33
CA GLY A 421 -25.40 10.56 -20.84
C GLY A 421 -26.84 10.19 -20.49
N HIS A 422 -27.06 9.19 -19.63
CA HIS A 422 -28.37 8.83 -19.09
C HIS A 422 -28.26 8.23 -17.69
N LYS A 423 -29.39 8.09 -16.99
CA LYS A 423 -29.42 7.54 -15.63
C LYS A 423 -28.95 6.08 -15.61
N PRO A 424 -28.05 5.68 -14.69
CA PRO A 424 -27.73 4.28 -14.44
C PRO A 424 -28.82 3.58 -13.63
N CYS A 425 -28.76 2.25 -13.57
CA CYS A 425 -29.39 1.46 -12.52
C CYS A 425 -28.57 1.57 -11.24
N VAL A 426 -29.22 1.86 -10.12
CA VAL A 426 -28.59 1.90 -8.79
C VAL A 426 -29.35 0.96 -7.88
N ASP A 427 -28.69 -0.12 -7.46
CA ASP A 427 -29.24 -1.14 -6.58
C ASP A 427 -28.52 -1.07 -5.24
N VAL A 428 -29.15 -0.49 -4.20
CA VAL A 428 -28.62 -0.50 -2.83
C VAL A 428 -29.07 -1.79 -2.14
N VAL A 429 -28.13 -2.69 -1.89
CA VAL A 429 -28.38 -4.04 -1.35
C VAL A 429 -28.39 -4.06 0.17
N SER A 430 -27.65 -3.15 0.82
CA SER A 430 -27.63 -2.99 2.27
C SER A 430 -27.44 -1.53 2.65
N GLU A 431 -28.38 -0.98 3.42
CA GLU A 431 -28.30 0.39 3.93
C GLU A 431 -27.23 0.56 5.02
N ALA A 432 -26.98 -0.48 5.82
CA ALA A 432 -26.00 -0.42 6.92
C ALA A 432 -24.57 -0.25 6.38
N GLY A 433 -24.22 -0.91 5.27
CA GLY A 433 -22.90 -0.79 4.64
C GLY A 433 -22.86 0.11 3.41
N GLN A 434 -24.02 0.66 3.00
CA GLN A 434 -24.24 1.26 1.69
C GLN A 434 -23.59 0.42 0.57
N GLN A 435 -23.86 -0.88 0.61
CA GLN A 435 -23.45 -1.78 -0.45
C GLN A 435 -24.33 -1.51 -1.66
N ALA A 436 -23.73 -1.13 -2.78
CA ALA A 436 -24.51 -0.81 -3.96
C ALA A 436 -23.86 -1.36 -5.24
N VAL A 437 -24.71 -1.59 -6.23
CA VAL A 437 -24.32 -1.92 -7.61
C VAL A 437 -24.82 -0.80 -8.51
N ILE A 438 -23.91 -0.26 -9.32
CA ILE A 438 -24.20 0.80 -10.29
C ILE A 438 -23.93 0.21 -11.68
N THR A 439 -24.97 0.15 -12.51
CA THR A 439 -24.90 -0.42 -13.87
C THR A 439 -25.40 0.58 -14.90
N ALA A 440 -24.65 0.78 -15.98
CA ALA A 440 -25.08 1.58 -17.11
C ALA A 440 -24.86 0.82 -18.43
N GLY A 441 -25.93 0.64 -19.20
CA GLY A 441 -25.84 0.19 -20.59
C GLY A 441 -25.28 1.29 -21.48
N ASP A 442 -24.71 0.97 -22.64
CA ASP A 442 -24.32 2.00 -23.64
C ASP A 442 -25.52 2.84 -24.12
N THR A 443 -26.73 2.28 -23.98
CA THR A 443 -28.00 2.99 -24.14
C THR A 443 -28.97 2.61 -23.01
N PRO A 444 -30.04 3.40 -22.77
CA PRO A 444 -31.06 3.03 -21.79
C PRO A 444 -31.73 1.67 -22.05
N ALA A 445 -31.78 1.22 -23.31
CA ALA A 445 -32.34 -0.09 -23.67
C ALA A 445 -31.38 -1.27 -23.42
N ALA A 446 -30.09 -0.97 -23.25
CA ALA A 446 -29.05 -1.96 -22.94
C ALA A 446 -28.98 -2.33 -21.45
N GLN A 447 -29.82 -1.70 -20.61
CA GLN A 447 -29.92 -1.98 -19.18
C GLN A 447 -31.35 -2.32 -18.74
N ARG A 448 -31.49 -3.07 -17.66
CA ARG A 448 -32.78 -3.49 -17.07
C ARG A 448 -32.81 -3.18 -15.57
N CYS A 449 -33.11 -1.94 -15.22
CA CYS A 449 -33.13 -1.53 -13.81
C CYS A 449 -34.32 -2.13 -13.06
N ALA A 450 -34.13 -2.52 -11.78
CA ALA A 450 -35.26 -2.89 -10.92
C ALA A 450 -36.17 -1.70 -10.60
N GLY A 451 -35.60 -0.51 -10.52
CA GLY A 451 -36.31 0.76 -10.40
C GLY A 451 -35.49 1.90 -11.01
N GLU A 452 -36.15 3.01 -11.32
CA GLU A 452 -35.45 4.21 -11.79
C GLU A 452 -34.71 4.88 -10.62
N TRP A 453 -33.43 5.20 -10.81
CA TRP A 453 -32.71 6.02 -9.82
C TRP A 453 -33.28 7.44 -9.79
N ALA A 454 -33.64 7.90 -8.59
CA ALA A 454 -34.24 9.22 -8.38
C ALA A 454 -33.29 10.39 -8.72
N GLY A 455 -31.98 10.12 -8.80
CA GLY A 455 -30.93 11.12 -8.93
C GLY A 455 -30.28 11.41 -7.58
N ALA A 456 -29.16 12.14 -7.62
CA ALA A 456 -28.38 12.44 -6.43
C ALA A 456 -29.14 13.33 -5.46
N ALA A 457 -29.06 13.01 -4.16
CA ALA A 457 -29.61 13.83 -3.11
C ALA A 457 -28.96 15.24 -3.06
N ALA A 458 -29.70 16.20 -2.50
CA ALA A 458 -29.19 17.55 -2.29
C ALA A 458 -27.95 17.52 -1.37
N GLY A 459 -26.88 18.20 -1.79
CA GLY A 459 -25.61 18.22 -1.07
C GLY A 459 -24.66 17.06 -1.40
N THR A 460 -25.02 16.19 -2.36
CA THR A 460 -24.07 15.24 -2.94
C THR A 460 -22.96 15.99 -3.69
N PRO A 461 -21.68 15.66 -3.46
CA PRO A 461 -20.57 16.27 -4.18
C PRO A 461 -20.63 16.01 -5.69
N ALA A 462 -20.01 16.90 -6.48
CA ALA A 462 -19.89 16.70 -7.92
C ALA A 462 -19.11 15.42 -8.28
N PRO A 463 -19.31 14.86 -9.48
CA PRO A 463 -18.48 13.78 -10.02
C PRO A 463 -16.97 14.01 -9.83
N ALA A 464 -16.24 12.93 -9.57
CA ALA A 464 -14.78 12.98 -9.51
C ALA A 464 -14.20 12.94 -10.92
N GLY A 465 -13.22 13.79 -11.21
CA GLY A 465 -12.44 13.78 -12.45
C GLY A 465 -10.96 13.53 -12.17
N ASP A 466 -10.15 13.36 -13.20
CA ASP A 466 -8.72 13.06 -13.06
C ASP A 466 -7.90 14.13 -12.32
N ASP A 467 -8.33 15.39 -12.37
CA ASP A 467 -7.73 16.49 -11.61
C ASP A 467 -7.99 16.37 -10.09
N ARG A 468 -9.06 15.66 -9.71
CA ARG A 468 -9.49 15.43 -8.32
C ARG A 468 -10.06 14.02 -8.14
N PRO A 469 -9.20 13.00 -8.23
CA PRO A 469 -9.64 11.61 -8.34
C PRO A 469 -10.12 11.03 -6.99
N PHE A 470 -9.85 11.69 -5.86
CA PHE A 470 -10.20 11.16 -4.55
C PHE A 470 -11.68 11.32 -4.22
N GLN A 471 -12.50 10.30 -4.55
CA GLN A 471 -13.95 10.34 -4.38
C GLN A 471 -14.43 10.33 -2.92
N TYR A 472 -13.58 9.95 -1.96
CA TYR A 472 -13.95 9.78 -0.55
C TYR A 472 -13.96 11.08 0.27
N LEU A 473 -13.44 12.19 -0.29
CA LEU A 473 -13.62 13.51 0.31
C LEU A 473 -14.96 14.09 -0.15
N LYS A 474 -15.82 14.39 0.82
CA LYS A 474 -17.11 15.05 0.55
C LYS A 474 -16.90 16.49 0.08
N ASP A 475 -16.11 17.25 0.83
CA ASP A 475 -15.84 18.65 0.55
C ASP A 475 -14.37 18.84 0.11
N ASN A 476 -14.10 19.91 -0.64
CA ASN A 476 -12.75 20.26 -1.08
C ASN A 476 -11.97 20.98 0.05
N ASP A 477 -11.78 20.29 1.18
CA ASP A 477 -11.04 20.80 2.33
C ASP A 477 -9.95 19.84 2.79
N ILE A 478 -9.15 20.28 3.77
CA ILE A 478 -8.16 19.44 4.44
C ILE A 478 -8.78 19.04 5.79
N PRO A 479 -9.03 17.74 6.04
CA PRO A 479 -9.64 17.32 7.29
C PRO A 479 -8.84 17.78 8.52
N SER A 480 -9.53 18.26 9.55
CA SER A 480 -8.92 18.88 10.74
C SER A 480 -7.92 17.97 11.46
N ILE A 481 -8.13 16.65 11.43
CA ILE A 481 -7.21 15.67 12.00
C ILE A 481 -5.81 15.73 11.38
N TYR A 482 -5.70 15.98 10.06
CA TYR A 482 -4.41 16.18 9.40
C TYR A 482 -3.75 17.49 9.84
N LEU A 483 -4.51 18.58 9.95
CA LEU A 483 -3.99 19.87 10.41
C LEU A 483 -3.45 19.80 11.84
N ILE A 484 -4.18 19.16 12.75
CA ILE A 484 -3.75 18.95 14.14
C ILE A 484 -2.48 18.09 14.17
N THR A 485 -2.47 16.97 13.44
CA THR A 485 -1.33 16.05 13.39
C THR A 485 -0.07 16.75 12.86
N LEU A 486 -0.19 17.50 11.76
CA LEU A 486 0.91 18.30 11.19
C LEU A 486 1.39 19.38 12.17
N GLY A 487 0.48 20.06 12.87
CA GLY A 487 0.83 21.03 13.91
C GLY A 487 1.63 20.42 15.07
N LEU A 488 1.24 19.23 15.53
CA LEU A 488 1.97 18.49 16.57
C LEU A 488 3.37 18.06 16.09
N ILE A 489 3.47 17.52 14.87
CA ILE A 489 4.75 17.12 14.27
C ILE A 489 5.68 18.34 14.14
N LEU A 490 5.15 19.49 13.71
CA LEU A 490 5.90 20.73 13.62
C LEU A 490 6.41 21.19 15.00
N ALA A 491 5.56 21.15 16.03
CA ALA A 491 5.95 21.52 17.39
C ALA A 491 7.09 20.63 17.93
N VAL A 492 6.97 19.31 17.76
CA VAL A 492 8.02 18.35 18.15
C VAL A 492 9.31 18.60 17.38
N SER A 493 9.22 18.84 16.07
CA SER A 493 10.38 19.14 15.23
C SER A 493 11.10 20.41 15.67
N LEU A 494 10.35 21.48 16.00
CA LEU A 494 10.92 22.73 16.51
C LEU A 494 11.64 22.56 17.85
N LEU A 495 11.09 21.73 18.74
CA LEU A 495 11.75 21.41 20.01
C LEU A 495 13.02 20.59 19.79
N ALA A 496 12.97 19.58 18.91
CA ALA A 496 14.10 18.70 18.63
C ALA A 496 15.27 19.41 17.95
N VAL A 497 15.03 20.43 17.12
CA VAL A 497 16.10 21.20 16.46
C VAL A 497 16.80 22.18 17.42
N ARG A 498 16.11 22.64 18.47
CA ARG A 498 16.66 23.59 19.45
C ARG A 498 17.56 22.93 20.50
N VAL A 499 17.36 21.64 20.77
CA VAL A 499 18.20 20.81 21.67
C VAL A 499 19.37 20.24 20.89
#